data_AF-A0A919SVN3-F1
#
_entry.id   AF-A0A919SVN3-F1
#
_cell.length_a   1.000
_cell.length_b   1.000
_cell.length_c   1.000
_cell.angle_alpha   90.00
_cell.angle_beta   90.00
_cell.angle_gamma   90.00
#
_symmetry.space_group_name_H-M   'P 1'
#
loop_
_entity.id
_entity.type
_entity.pdbx_description
1 polymer ?
#
loop_
_entity_poly.entity_id
_entity_poly.type
_entity_poly.pdbx_seq_one_letter_code
_entity_poly.pdbx_strand_id
1 'polypeptide(L)' 'MRRWTSADLAAARHPYELRPSSLVHINVDLGQNGPGSASCGPGVLPQYRLAADRGYTFGMEFRSLGAARPVTR' A
#
# COMPACT_ATOMS: atom_id res chain seq x y z
N MET A 1 5.91 -0.07 1.87
CA MET A 1 6.80 0.99 1.34
C MET A 1 7.35 0.57 -0.01
N ARG A 2 7.44 1.49 -0.97
CA ARG A 2 7.88 1.22 -2.37
C ARG A 2 8.72 2.40 -2.88
N ARG A 3 9.52 2.18 -3.93
CA ARG A 3 10.28 3.25 -4.63
C ARG A 3 9.59 3.71 -5.92
N TRP A 4 8.29 3.55 -6.02
CA TRP A 4 7.50 3.93 -7.19
C TRP A 4 6.07 4.21 -6.73
N THR A 5 5.36 5.06 -7.47
CA THR A 5 3.98 5.42 -7.14
C THR A 5 3.03 4.24 -7.39
N SER A 6 1.81 4.33 -6.86
CA SER A 6 0.76 3.37 -7.20
C SER A 6 0.37 3.44 -8.69
N ALA A 7 0.50 4.61 -9.32
CA ALA A 7 0.24 4.78 -10.76
C ALA A 7 1.31 4.09 -11.61
N ASP A 8 2.59 4.22 -11.24
CA ASP A 8 3.70 3.53 -11.93
C ASP A 8 3.54 2.02 -11.84
N LEU A 9 3.14 1.50 -10.66
CA LEU A 9 2.85 0.09 -10.47
C LEU A 9 1.71 -0.39 -11.36
N ALA A 10 0.62 0.37 -11.44
CA ALA A 10 -0.55 -0.02 -12.23
C ALA A 10 -0.26 0.01 -13.74
N ALA A 11 0.63 0.89 -14.19
CA ALA A 11 1.00 1.02 -15.60
C ALA A 11 1.99 -0.06 -16.06
N ALA A 12 2.88 -0.53 -15.19
CA ALA A 12 3.91 -1.51 -15.54
C ALA A 12 3.30 -2.88 -15.82
N ARG A 13 3.61 -3.44 -16.99
CA ARG A 13 3.26 -4.83 -17.36
C ARG A 13 4.32 -5.82 -16.90
N HIS A 14 5.55 -5.37 -16.75
CA HIS A 14 6.67 -6.20 -16.30
C HIS A 14 7.53 -5.49 -15.25
N PRO A 15 8.15 -6.21 -14.30
CA PRO A 15 8.91 -5.58 -13.22
C PRO A 15 10.07 -4.68 -13.67
N TYR A 16 10.71 -4.99 -14.81
CA TYR A 16 11.85 -4.21 -15.32
C TYR A 16 11.46 -2.84 -15.90
N GLU A 17 10.16 -2.60 -16.13
CA GLU A 17 9.64 -1.31 -16.60
C GLU A 17 9.60 -0.28 -15.46
N LEU A 18 9.57 -0.74 -14.20
CA LEU A 18 9.55 0.13 -13.03
C LEU A 18 10.88 0.89 -12.90
N ARG A 19 10.77 2.21 -12.73
CA ARG A 19 11.90 3.11 -12.49
C ARG A 19 11.83 3.63 -11.05
N PRO A 20 12.90 3.51 -10.25
CA PRO A 20 12.92 4.06 -8.90
C PRO A 20 12.74 5.58 -8.90
N SER A 21 11.81 6.06 -8.09
CA SER A 21 11.66 7.45 -7.68
C SER A 21 12.74 7.86 -6.67
N SER A 22 12.99 9.16 -6.57
CA SER A 22 13.81 9.75 -5.50
C SER A 22 13.13 9.70 -4.12
N LEU A 23 11.84 9.40 -4.08
CA LEU A 23 11.04 9.29 -2.86
C LEU A 23 10.68 7.84 -2.53
N VAL A 24 10.39 7.62 -1.25
CA VAL A 24 9.75 6.38 -0.77
C VAL A 24 8.26 6.62 -0.60
N HIS A 25 7.45 5.78 -1.23
CA HIS A 25 5.99 5.83 -1.17
C HIS A 25 5.49 4.86 -0.08
N ILE A 26 4.78 5.39 0.91
CA ILE A 26 4.25 4.64 2.06
C ILE A 26 2.72 4.76 2.04
N ASN A 27 2.04 3.61 2.20
CA ASN A 27 0.60 3.55 2.44
C ASN A 27 0.41 3.23 3.92
N VAL A 28 -0.44 3.98 4.62
CA VAL A 28 -0.83 3.70 6.00
C VAL A 28 -2.35 3.72 6.07
N ASP A 29 -2.91 2.52 6.06
CA ASP A 29 -4.34 2.31 5.85
C ASP A 29 -4.95 1.66 7.10
N LEU A 30 -6.13 2.13 7.51
CA LEU A 30 -6.95 1.46 8.53
C LEU A 30 -7.32 0.02 8.11
N GLY A 31 -7.62 -0.14 6.82
CA GLY A 31 -8.06 -1.40 6.24
C GLY A 31 -8.04 -1.31 4.71
N GLN A 32 -8.01 -2.46 4.07
CA GLN A 32 -8.06 -2.63 2.62
C GLN A 32 -8.98 -3.81 2.32
N ASN A 33 -9.69 -3.77 1.19
CA ASN A 33 -10.48 -4.92 0.75
C ASN A 33 -9.58 -6.14 0.53
N GLY A 34 -10.08 -7.32 0.89
CA GLY A 34 -9.43 -8.57 0.51
C GLY A 34 -9.31 -8.69 -1.02
N PRO A 35 -8.30 -9.41 -1.54
CA PRO A 35 -8.14 -9.56 -3.00
C PRO A 35 -9.14 -10.56 -3.61
N GLY A 36 -9.63 -11.54 -2.83
CA GLY A 36 -10.47 -12.64 -3.34
C GLY A 36 -9.73 -13.52 -4.36
N SER A 37 -10.49 -14.26 -5.18
CA SER A 37 -9.96 -15.06 -6.29
C SER A 37 -10.72 -14.82 -7.60
N ALA A 38 -11.23 -13.60 -7.81
CA ALA A 38 -12.07 -13.21 -8.94
C ALA A 38 -11.42 -13.31 -10.33
N SER A 39 -10.15 -13.72 -10.42
CA SER A 39 -9.55 -14.13 -11.68
C SER A 39 -10.17 -15.42 -12.23
N CYS A 40 -10.49 -16.38 -11.35
CA CYS A 40 -11.21 -17.63 -11.66
C CYS A 40 -11.74 -18.25 -10.35
N GLY A 41 -12.82 -17.68 -9.82
CA GLY A 41 -13.35 -18.08 -8.51
C GLY A 41 -14.18 -16.98 -7.86
N PRO A 42 -14.54 -17.14 -6.58
CA PRO A 42 -15.34 -16.15 -5.86
C PRO A 42 -14.59 -14.82 -5.69
N GLY A 43 -15.38 -13.73 -5.68
CA GLY A 43 -14.90 -12.42 -5.24
C GLY A 43 -14.59 -12.36 -3.74
N VAL A 44 -14.41 -11.16 -3.23
CA VAL A 44 -14.13 -10.93 -1.80
C VAL A 44 -15.29 -11.43 -0.94
N LEU A 45 -15.01 -12.34 -0.02
CA LEU A 45 -15.99 -12.87 0.93
C LEU A 45 -16.49 -11.75 1.87
N PRO A 46 -17.76 -11.79 2.34
CA PRO A 46 -18.36 -10.71 3.12
C PRO A 46 -17.52 -10.24 4.32
N GLN A 47 -16.89 -11.15 5.05
CA GLN A 47 -16.06 -10.86 6.22
C GLN A 47 -14.73 -10.15 5.91
N TYR A 48 -14.29 -10.14 4.65
CA TYR A 48 -13.05 -9.48 4.20
C TYR A 48 -13.30 -8.20 3.39
N ARG A 49 -14.56 -7.72 3.38
CA ARG A 49 -14.91 -6.44 2.74
C ARG A 49 -14.74 -5.29 3.73
N LEU A 50 -14.13 -4.21 3.27
CA LEU A 50 -14.17 -2.92 3.93
C LEU A 50 -15.49 -2.24 3.53
N ALA A 51 -16.46 -2.24 4.44
CA ALA A 51 -17.84 -1.91 4.13
C ALA A 51 -18.09 -0.39 4.20
N ALA A 52 -18.58 0.21 3.12
CA ALA A 52 -18.77 1.66 3.01
C ALA A 52 -19.93 2.22 3.86
N ASP A 53 -20.79 1.34 4.37
CA ASP A 53 -21.94 1.66 5.22
C ASP A 53 -21.61 1.69 6.73
N ARG A 54 -20.33 1.54 7.08
CA ARG A 54 -19.86 1.57 8.47
C ARG A 54 -19.03 2.81 8.77
N GLY A 55 -19.20 3.32 9.99
CA GLY A 55 -18.29 4.33 10.54
C GLY A 55 -17.00 3.69 11.01
N TYR A 56 -15.86 4.29 10.66
CA TYR A 56 -14.56 3.87 11.14
C TYR A 56 -13.74 5.06 11.65
N THR A 57 -12.95 4.82 12.70
CA THR A 57 -12.01 5.80 13.23
C THR A 57 -10.61 5.20 13.21
N PHE A 58 -9.65 5.96 12.71
CA PHE A 58 -8.24 5.59 12.66
C PHE A 58 -7.41 6.80 13.08
N GLY A 59 -6.42 6.56 13.94
CA GLY A 59 -5.50 7.59 14.42
C GLY A 59 -4.07 7.13 14.26
N MET A 60 -3.19 8.06 13.92
CA MET A 60 -1.76 7.81 13.81
C MET A 60 -0.96 9.04 14.24
N GLU A 61 0.16 8.80 14.91
CA GLU A 61 1.13 9.83 15.26
C GLU A 61 2.45 9.52 14.53
N PHE A 62 3.03 10.54 13.90
CA PHE A 62 4.38 10.45 13.37
C PHE A 62 5.34 11.22 14.25
N ARG A 63 6.37 10.52 14.72
CA ARG A 63 7.47 11.11 15.44
C ARG A 63 8.75 10.92 14.64
N SER A 64 9.37 12.02 14.25
CA SER A 64 10.74 11.99 13.73
C SER A 64 11.69 11.60 14.86
N LEU A 65 12.56 10.63 14.60
CA LEU A 65 13.58 10.17 15.56
C LEU A 65 14.88 11.00 15.48
N GLY A 66 14.88 12.12 14.76
CA GLY A 66 16.08 12.87 14.43
C GLY A 66 16.82 12.31 13.22
N ALA A 67 18.00 12.84 12.91
CA ALA A 67 18.81 12.36 11.79
C ALA A 67 19.24 10.91 12.03
N ALA A 68 18.92 10.02 11.10
CA ALA A 68 19.46 8.67 11.12
C ALA A 68 20.99 8.75 10.98
N ARG A 69 21.73 8.02 11.83
CA ARG A 69 23.16 7.79 11.57
C ARG A 69 23.29 7.14 10.19
N PRO A 70 24.24 7.56 9.34
CA PRO A 70 24.49 6.89 8.09
C PRO A 70 24.72 5.40 8.37
N VAL A 71 23.93 4.53 7.75
CA VAL A 71 24.23 3.10 7.72
C VAL A 71 25.34 2.94 6.69
N THR A 72 26.59 2.89 7.15
CA THR A 72 27.71 2.42 6.32
C THR A 72 27.44 0.96 5.95
N ARG A 73 27.46 0.69 4.65
CA ARG A 73 27.22 -0.63 4.07
C ARG A 73 28.31 -1.63 4.43
#